data_AF-A0A7X3VGD0-F1
#
_entry.id   AF-A0A7X3VGD0-F1
#
_cell.length_a   1.000
_cell.length_b   1.000
_cell.length_c   1.000
_cell.angle_alpha   90.00
_cell.angle_beta   90.00
_cell.angle_gamma   90.00
#
_symmetry.space_group_name_H-M   'P 1'
#
loop_
_entity.id
_entity.type
_entity.pdbx_description
1 polymer ?
#
loop_
_entity_poly.entity_id
_entity_poly.type
_entity_poly.pdbx_seq_one_letter_code
_entity_poly.pdbx_strand_id
1 'polypeptide(L)'
;MSDGIGRRKFLRQAGVSGIVGACLPPSSVAGLLSASSSASPGGAGTRLGEIVWTRQGRFLSTENAPLWRSQHCGMVSVLPWENDTYRMFLTGKEPGSGFQIGWLDLSRDLEVIHENPNNPVLKAGRVGTFDYLGLCMPLVVRVTDSVLYMYYVGWGPRDARIFQNNAGLAISRDNGNTWERWSEASFLPLDDRDPFGTGTVFVMREDVGCWRLWYTSIRPWSTTDGRLQPNYHIRYAESEDGIHWTKPEDNIILDLEGAECCVARPMVIKEAGGYRMWFSRRGHRFSYRIGYAESADGRHWARKPIDLEPSESGWDSEMIEYAWVLKEGAEYLMFYNGNGFGRSGTGTMKGRVKSG
;
A
#
# COMPACT_ATOMS: atom_id res chain seq x y z
N MET A 1 5.85 4.43 -66.58
CA MET A 1 5.67 3.49 -65.46
C MET A 1 5.24 4.31 -64.26
N SER A 2 3.94 4.22 -63.96
CA SER A 2 3.21 4.44 -62.69
C SER A 2 3.85 5.33 -61.62
N ASP A 3 3.34 6.55 -61.36
CA ASP A 3 2.13 6.90 -60.57
C ASP A 3 2.48 7.12 -59.08
N GLY A 4 2.01 8.13 -58.35
CA GLY A 4 1.05 9.18 -58.65
C GLY A 4 0.89 10.10 -57.44
N ILE A 5 0.77 11.40 -57.72
CA ILE A 5 0.42 12.48 -56.79
C ILE A 5 -1.09 12.45 -56.55
N GLY A 6 -1.54 12.63 -55.29
CA GLY A 6 -2.97 12.73 -54.99
C GLY A 6 -3.30 13.40 -53.66
N ARG A 7 -3.40 14.74 -53.66
CA ARG A 7 -4.19 15.50 -52.67
C ARG A 7 -5.68 15.36 -53.01
N ARG A 8 -6.54 14.98 -52.04
CA ARG A 8 -7.96 15.40 -51.99
C ARG A 8 -8.46 15.49 -50.55
N LYS A 9 -8.96 16.69 -50.18
CA LYS A 9 -9.97 16.92 -49.14
C LYS A 9 -11.32 16.44 -49.67
N PHE A 10 -12.17 15.84 -48.84
CA PHE A 10 -13.63 16.02 -48.90
C PHE A 10 -14.28 15.76 -47.53
N LEU A 11 -15.11 16.71 -47.12
CA LEU A 11 -16.10 16.66 -46.04
C LEU A 11 -17.40 16.00 -46.52
N ARG A 12 -18.06 15.23 -45.65
CA ARG A 12 -19.54 15.08 -45.46
C ARG A 12 -19.77 14.03 -44.36
N GLN A 13 -20.22 14.42 -43.16
CA GLN A 13 -21.62 14.50 -42.69
C GLN A 13 -22.42 13.19 -42.75
N ALA A 14 -22.60 12.59 -41.56
CA ALA A 14 -23.80 11.91 -41.02
C ALA A 14 -23.50 11.72 -39.51
N GLY A 15 -24.30 12.09 -38.51
CA GLY A 15 -25.73 12.29 -38.46
C GLY A 15 -26.39 11.12 -37.71
N VAL A 16 -26.20 11.00 -36.39
CA VAL A 16 -27.09 10.21 -35.51
C VAL A 16 -27.24 10.94 -34.17
N SER A 17 -28.49 11.03 -33.72
CA SER A 17 -29.03 11.89 -32.67
C SER A 17 -29.36 11.10 -31.41
N GLY A 18 -29.37 11.78 -30.25
CA GLY A 18 -30.14 11.44 -29.03
C GLY A 18 -29.54 10.28 -28.22
N ILE A 19 -29.35 10.34 -26.90
CA ILE A 19 -30.27 10.82 -25.87
C ILE A 19 -29.44 11.44 -24.74
N VAL A 20 -29.74 12.69 -24.41
CA VAL A 20 -29.24 13.39 -23.21
C VAL A 20 -30.27 13.17 -22.11
N GLY A 21 -29.95 12.31 -21.14
CA GLY A 21 -30.72 12.18 -19.91
C GLY A 21 -30.30 13.26 -18.92
N ALA A 22 -31.14 14.30 -18.80
CA ALA A 22 -31.02 15.30 -17.76
C ALA A 22 -31.44 14.69 -16.40
N CYS A 23 -30.53 14.67 -15.43
CA CYS A 23 -30.89 14.50 -14.02
C CYS A 23 -30.71 15.86 -13.32
N LEU A 24 -31.84 16.40 -12.88
CA LEU A 24 -31.98 17.63 -12.11
C LEU A 24 -31.33 17.50 -10.72
N PRO A 25 -30.85 18.61 -10.11
CA PRO A 25 -30.33 18.60 -8.75
C PRO A 25 -31.49 18.55 -7.74
N PRO A 26 -31.35 17.87 -6.59
CA PRO A 26 -32.33 17.97 -5.52
C PRO A 26 -32.20 19.33 -4.81
N SER A 27 -33.38 19.89 -4.61
CA SER A 27 -33.71 21.20 -4.08
C SER A 27 -33.25 21.40 -2.63
N SER A 28 -32.88 22.65 -2.36
CA SER A 28 -32.77 23.26 -1.05
C SER A 28 -33.94 22.96 -0.12
N VAL A 29 -33.66 22.49 1.09
CA VAL A 29 -34.52 22.66 2.26
C VAL A 29 -33.71 23.38 3.33
N ALA A 30 -33.94 24.70 3.42
CA ALA A 30 -33.60 25.48 4.59
C ALA A 30 -34.80 25.44 5.55
N GLY A 31 -34.56 25.11 6.82
CA GLY A 31 -35.56 25.13 7.89
C GLY A 31 -34.86 25.20 9.25
N LEU A 32 -35.18 26.25 9.99
CA LEU A 32 -34.51 26.75 11.19
C LEU A 32 -34.54 25.84 12.43
N LEU A 33 -33.60 26.14 13.35
CA LEU A 33 -33.67 26.28 14.82
C LEU A 33 -32.47 25.55 15.45
N SER A 34 -31.78 25.97 16.50
CA SER A 34 -31.63 27.21 17.30
C SER A 34 -30.42 26.96 18.22
N ALA A 35 -29.85 28.00 18.83
CA ALA A 35 -28.59 27.98 19.58
C ALA A 35 -28.59 27.17 20.92
N SER A 36 -27.36 27.03 21.45
CA SER A 36 -26.89 26.41 22.71
C SER A 36 -26.49 24.92 22.57
N SER A 37 -25.31 24.47 22.98
CA SER A 37 -24.48 24.89 24.10
C SER A 37 -22.98 24.71 23.79
N SER A 38 -22.17 25.65 24.27
CA SER A 38 -20.72 25.51 24.40
C SER A 38 -20.42 24.47 25.47
N ALA A 39 -20.24 23.21 25.08
CA ALA A 39 -19.60 22.20 25.90
C ALA A 39 -18.13 22.13 25.51
N SER A 40 -17.25 22.54 26.43
CA SER A 40 -15.80 22.35 26.34
C SER A 40 -15.48 20.88 26.06
N PRO A 41 -14.53 20.55 25.17
CA PRO A 41 -14.05 19.17 25.05
C PRO A 41 -13.08 18.88 26.19
N GLY A 42 -13.63 18.77 27.41
CA GLY A 42 -12.98 18.15 28.56
C GLY A 42 -13.28 16.65 28.56
N GLY A 43 -12.95 15.96 27.47
CA GLY A 43 -12.92 14.50 27.43
C GLY A 43 -11.47 14.07 27.58
N ALA A 44 -11.14 13.34 28.64
CA ALA A 44 -9.86 12.65 28.74
C ALA A 44 -9.74 11.72 27.53
N GLY A 45 -9.03 12.17 26.49
CA GLY A 45 -8.81 11.41 25.28
C GLY A 45 -8.22 10.07 25.66
N THR A 46 -8.92 8.98 25.30
CA THR A 46 -8.47 7.63 25.60
C THR A 46 -7.12 7.44 24.92
N ARG A 47 -6.04 7.52 25.67
CA ARG A 47 -4.68 7.39 25.15
C ARG A 47 -4.53 5.99 24.56
N LEU A 48 -3.94 5.91 23.37
CA LEU A 48 -3.54 4.64 22.78
C LEU A 48 -2.58 3.91 23.74
N GLY A 49 -2.96 2.71 24.17
CA GLY A 49 -2.13 1.90 25.07
C GLY A 49 -0.89 1.36 24.37
N GLU A 50 0.18 1.12 25.14
CA GLU A 50 1.41 0.50 24.64
C GLU A 50 1.14 -0.95 24.21
N ILE A 51 1.63 -1.35 23.03
CA ILE A 51 1.50 -2.74 22.53
C ILE A 51 2.80 -3.48 22.78
N VAL A 52 2.71 -4.61 23.50
CA VAL A 52 3.83 -5.54 23.69
C VAL A 52 3.73 -6.64 22.64
N TRP A 53 4.81 -6.81 21.88
CA TRP A 53 4.89 -7.78 20.78
C TRP A 53 5.61 -9.06 21.20
N THR A 54 5.12 -10.20 20.74
CA THR A 54 5.72 -11.52 20.92
C THR A 54 5.85 -12.21 19.57
N ARG A 55 7.08 -12.52 19.15
CA ARG A 55 7.34 -13.25 17.90
C ARG A 55 6.71 -14.63 17.93
N GLN A 56 6.08 -15.00 16.83
CA GLN A 56 5.51 -16.34 16.62
C GLN A 56 6.38 -17.17 15.67
N GLY A 57 7.12 -16.53 14.76
CA GLY A 57 8.06 -17.18 13.84
C GLY A 57 7.63 -17.11 12.38
N ARG A 58 8.35 -17.84 11.52
CA ARG A 58 8.10 -17.91 10.07
C ARG A 58 7.00 -18.93 9.78
N PHE A 59 5.95 -18.52 9.08
CA PHE A 59 4.89 -19.43 8.62
C PHE A 59 4.92 -19.64 7.10
N LEU A 60 5.48 -18.69 6.34
CA LEU A 60 5.61 -18.79 4.89
C LEU A 60 7.07 -18.68 4.47
N SER A 61 7.54 -19.59 3.62
CA SER A 61 8.90 -19.56 3.07
C SER A 61 8.89 -19.80 1.56
N THR A 62 10.04 -19.59 0.92
CA THR A 62 10.26 -19.91 -0.50
C THR A 62 10.58 -21.38 -0.74
N GLU A 63 10.82 -22.15 0.33
CA GLU A 63 11.13 -23.57 0.26
C GLU A 63 9.86 -24.34 -0.11
N ASN A 64 9.94 -25.18 -1.15
CA ASN A 64 8.80 -25.93 -1.71
C ASN A 64 7.61 -25.05 -2.14
N ALA A 65 7.82 -23.75 -2.30
CA ALA A 65 6.81 -22.83 -2.78
C ALA A 65 6.53 -23.06 -4.28
N PRO A 66 5.28 -22.84 -4.75
CA PRO A 66 4.98 -22.82 -6.17
C PRO A 66 5.89 -21.86 -6.94
N LEU A 67 6.14 -22.19 -8.22
CA LEU A 67 7.16 -21.53 -9.05
C LEU A 67 7.10 -20.00 -8.96
N TRP A 68 5.90 -19.42 -9.08
CA TRP A 68 5.68 -17.98 -9.13
C TRP A 68 6.19 -17.21 -7.90
N ARG A 69 6.34 -17.89 -6.75
CA ARG A 69 6.85 -17.34 -5.49
C ARG A 69 8.03 -18.13 -4.91
N SER A 70 8.75 -18.86 -5.76
CA SER A 70 9.89 -19.71 -5.38
C SER A 70 11.15 -18.95 -4.97
N GLN A 71 11.26 -17.64 -5.25
CA GLN A 71 12.41 -16.83 -4.83
C GLN A 71 12.09 -15.81 -3.73
N HIS A 72 10.84 -15.36 -3.63
CA HIS A 72 10.38 -14.42 -2.62
C HIS A 72 8.93 -14.74 -2.25
N CYS A 73 8.62 -14.65 -0.96
CA CYS A 73 7.29 -14.83 -0.40
C CYS A 73 7.08 -13.76 0.69
N GLY A 74 6.42 -12.64 0.36
CA GLY A 74 6.09 -11.64 1.36
C GLY A 74 5.51 -10.35 0.80
N MET A 75 5.76 -9.23 1.48
CA MET A 75 5.20 -7.90 1.14
C MET A 75 3.68 -7.94 1.11
N VAL A 76 3.09 -8.37 2.22
CA VAL A 76 1.71 -8.86 2.23
C VAL A 76 0.67 -7.76 2.45
N SER A 77 -0.56 -8.06 2.03
CA SER A 77 -1.79 -7.43 2.47
C SER A 77 -2.77 -8.53 2.82
N VAL A 78 -3.21 -8.57 4.07
CA VAL A 78 -4.06 -9.64 4.61
C VAL A 78 -5.42 -9.08 4.98
N LEU A 79 -6.49 -9.76 4.58
CA LEU A 79 -7.86 -9.44 4.95
C LEU A 79 -8.48 -10.60 5.74
N PRO A 80 -9.27 -10.33 6.78
CA PRO A 80 -10.26 -11.30 7.25
C PRO A 80 -11.14 -11.73 6.08
N TRP A 81 -11.46 -13.01 6.02
CA TRP A 81 -12.17 -13.61 4.91
C TRP A 81 -13.27 -14.56 5.37
N GLU A 82 -14.00 -15.14 4.42
CA GLU A 82 -15.11 -16.06 4.67
C GLU A 82 -14.67 -17.28 5.50
N ASN A 83 -15.61 -17.90 6.20
CA ASN A 83 -15.39 -19.11 7.02
C ASN A 83 -14.28 -18.96 8.08
N ASP A 84 -14.13 -17.75 8.64
CA ASP A 84 -13.11 -17.44 9.65
C ASP A 84 -11.69 -17.76 9.15
N THR A 85 -11.38 -17.33 7.92
CA THR A 85 -10.05 -17.49 7.31
C THR A 85 -9.41 -16.13 7.05
N TYR A 86 -8.18 -16.13 6.55
CA TYR A 86 -7.54 -14.95 6.00
C TYR A 86 -7.32 -15.10 4.49
N ARG A 87 -7.53 -14.04 3.73
CA ARG A 87 -7.00 -13.93 2.37
C ARG A 87 -5.75 -13.06 2.37
N MET A 88 -4.63 -13.65 1.97
CA MET A 88 -3.34 -13.00 1.88
C MET A 88 -2.98 -12.73 0.43
N PHE A 89 -2.90 -11.45 0.07
CA PHE A 89 -2.25 -10.99 -1.15
C PHE A 89 -0.77 -10.80 -0.87
N LEU A 90 0.09 -11.30 -1.76
CA LEU A 90 1.53 -11.30 -1.53
C LEU A 90 2.32 -11.11 -2.81
N THR A 91 3.51 -10.55 -2.66
CA THR A 91 4.51 -10.48 -3.70
C THR A 91 5.28 -11.80 -3.77
N GLY A 92 5.33 -12.35 -4.98
CA GLY A 92 6.15 -13.48 -5.38
C GLY A 92 7.22 -13.07 -6.38
N LYS A 93 8.19 -13.95 -6.57
CA LYS A 93 9.15 -13.89 -7.66
C LYS A 93 9.57 -15.29 -8.06
N GLU A 94 9.70 -15.53 -9.35
CA GLU A 94 10.30 -16.73 -9.93
C GLU A 94 11.64 -16.41 -10.63
N PRO A 95 12.51 -17.40 -10.88
CA PRO A 95 13.77 -17.17 -11.58
C PRO A 95 13.58 -16.48 -12.94
N GLY A 96 14.34 -15.41 -13.20
CA GLY A 96 14.29 -14.66 -14.47
C GLY A 96 13.12 -13.66 -14.59
N SER A 97 12.18 -13.65 -13.64
CA SER A 97 11.06 -12.70 -13.63
C SER A 97 11.36 -11.42 -12.85
N GLY A 98 10.55 -10.38 -13.09
CA GLY A 98 10.34 -9.30 -12.11
C GLY A 98 9.46 -9.77 -10.94
N PHE A 99 9.23 -8.90 -9.95
CA PHE A 99 8.22 -9.20 -8.93
C PHE A 99 6.82 -9.29 -9.55
N GLN A 100 5.97 -10.12 -8.95
CA GLN A 100 4.60 -10.39 -9.37
C GLN A 100 3.70 -10.60 -8.15
N ILE A 101 2.39 -10.49 -8.31
CA ILE A 101 1.43 -10.58 -7.19
C ILE A 101 0.46 -11.74 -7.41
N GLY A 102 0.24 -12.50 -6.34
CA GLY A 102 -0.76 -13.55 -6.24
C GLY A 102 -1.52 -13.43 -4.92
N TRP A 103 -2.38 -14.41 -4.65
CA TRP A 103 -2.99 -14.56 -3.33
C TRP A 103 -3.24 -16.01 -2.95
N LEU A 104 -3.32 -16.24 -1.64
CA LEU A 104 -3.63 -17.51 -1.01
C LEU A 104 -4.55 -17.27 0.19
N ASP A 105 -5.29 -18.29 0.58
CA ASP A 105 -6.09 -18.29 1.81
C ASP A 105 -5.36 -19.07 2.90
N LEU A 106 -5.46 -18.57 4.13
CA LEU A 106 -4.87 -19.14 5.33
C LEU A 106 -5.95 -19.49 6.35
N SER A 107 -5.75 -20.59 7.07
CA SER A 107 -6.48 -20.82 8.34
C SER A 107 -6.09 -19.77 9.39
N ARG A 108 -6.83 -19.72 10.50
CA ARG A 108 -6.49 -18.89 11.68
C ARG A 108 -5.12 -19.24 12.28
N ASP A 109 -4.69 -20.48 12.10
CA ASP A 109 -3.38 -20.99 12.52
C ASP A 109 -2.28 -20.77 11.44
N LEU A 110 -2.60 -20.00 10.39
CA LEU A 110 -1.69 -19.60 9.31
C LEU A 110 -1.24 -20.75 8.40
N GLU A 111 -2.03 -21.82 8.31
CA GLU A 111 -1.82 -22.90 7.35
C GLU A 111 -2.39 -22.49 5.99
N VAL A 112 -1.66 -22.75 4.89
CA VAL A 112 -2.15 -22.51 3.53
C VAL A 112 -3.22 -23.54 3.19
N ILE A 113 -4.47 -23.09 3.09
CA ILE A 113 -5.64 -23.95 2.79
C ILE A 113 -6.00 -23.93 1.31
N HIS A 114 -5.74 -22.82 0.63
CA HIS A 114 -6.06 -22.64 -0.78
C HIS A 114 -5.12 -21.61 -1.41
N GLU A 115 -4.83 -21.76 -2.69
CA GLU A 115 -4.06 -20.80 -3.47
C GLU A 115 -4.74 -20.64 -4.84
N ASN A 116 -4.83 -19.40 -5.33
CA ASN A 116 -5.49 -19.16 -6.61
C ASN A 116 -4.78 -19.94 -7.73
N PRO A 117 -5.48 -20.79 -8.50
CA PRO A 117 -4.86 -21.63 -9.52
C PRO A 117 -4.27 -20.82 -10.69
N ASN A 118 -4.71 -19.57 -10.85
CA ASN A 118 -4.21 -18.64 -11.87
C ASN A 118 -3.09 -17.74 -11.34
N ASN A 119 -2.55 -18.02 -10.14
CA ASN A 119 -1.41 -17.26 -9.64
C ASN A 119 -0.23 -17.32 -10.63
N PRO A 120 0.51 -16.20 -10.79
CA PRO A 120 0.24 -14.89 -10.20
C PRO A 120 -0.87 -14.16 -10.95
N VAL A 121 -1.79 -13.55 -10.19
CA VAL A 121 -2.95 -12.81 -10.72
C VAL A 121 -2.60 -11.46 -11.33
N LEU A 122 -1.43 -10.89 -11.00
CA LEU A 122 -0.92 -9.68 -11.61
C LEU A 122 0.58 -9.81 -11.92
N LYS A 123 0.94 -9.61 -13.19
CA LYS A 123 2.30 -9.71 -13.75
C LYS A 123 2.72 -8.39 -14.36
N ALA A 124 4.01 -8.23 -14.67
CA ALA A 124 4.58 -7.04 -15.31
C ALA A 124 3.70 -6.46 -16.45
N GLY A 125 3.69 -5.14 -16.55
CA GLY A 125 2.96 -4.42 -17.60
C GLY A 125 3.62 -4.52 -18.97
N ARG A 126 3.10 -3.77 -19.95
CA ARG A 126 3.68 -3.71 -21.31
C ARG A 126 5.00 -2.95 -21.29
N VAL A 127 5.88 -3.24 -22.25
CA VAL A 127 7.14 -2.50 -22.44
C VAL A 127 6.86 -0.99 -22.46
N GLY A 128 7.51 -0.25 -21.58
CA GLY A 128 7.37 1.21 -21.46
C GLY A 128 6.41 1.67 -20.37
N THR A 129 5.55 0.80 -19.80
CA THR A 129 4.70 1.18 -18.66
C THR A 129 5.51 1.28 -17.37
N PHE A 130 4.95 1.97 -16.37
CA PHE A 130 5.63 2.19 -15.09
C PHE A 130 5.85 0.91 -14.26
N ASP A 131 5.25 -0.21 -14.65
CA ASP A 131 5.32 -1.51 -13.98
C ASP A 131 5.88 -2.63 -14.88
N TYR A 132 6.55 -2.25 -15.97
CA TYR A 132 7.11 -3.18 -16.96
C TYR A 132 8.21 -4.11 -16.40
N LEU A 133 9.03 -3.64 -15.46
CA LEU A 133 10.09 -4.46 -14.86
C LEU A 133 9.60 -5.34 -13.69
N GLY A 134 8.31 -5.27 -13.38
CA GLY A 134 7.66 -6.00 -12.30
C GLY A 134 6.87 -5.10 -11.37
N LEU A 135 6.15 -5.76 -10.46
CA LEU A 135 5.26 -5.11 -9.51
C LEU A 135 5.22 -5.86 -8.18
N CYS A 136 5.01 -5.14 -7.08
CA CYS A 136 5.05 -5.70 -5.73
C CYS A 136 4.19 -4.89 -4.74
N MET A 137 4.23 -5.29 -3.47
CA MET A 137 3.62 -4.58 -2.33
C MET A 137 2.12 -4.33 -2.53
N PRO A 138 1.30 -5.38 -2.72
CA PRO A 138 -0.13 -5.23 -2.75
C PRO A 138 -0.61 -4.59 -1.45
N LEU A 139 -1.58 -3.70 -1.61
CA LEU A 139 -2.53 -3.27 -0.59
C LEU A 139 -3.91 -3.53 -1.18
N VAL A 140 -4.71 -4.37 -0.54
CA VAL A 140 -6.08 -4.65 -0.99
C VAL A 140 -7.10 -4.03 -0.05
N VAL A 141 -8.06 -3.30 -0.63
CA VAL A 141 -9.18 -2.69 0.07
C VAL A 141 -10.49 -3.20 -0.53
N ARG A 142 -11.41 -3.64 0.34
CA ARG A 142 -12.76 -4.04 -0.06
C ARG A 142 -13.64 -2.81 -0.28
N VAL A 143 -14.18 -2.65 -1.49
CA VAL A 143 -15.02 -1.51 -1.89
C VAL A 143 -16.51 -1.87 -1.78
N THR A 144 -16.87 -3.09 -2.17
CA THR A 144 -18.20 -3.67 -2.00
C THR A 144 -18.06 -5.16 -1.67
N ASP A 145 -19.17 -5.88 -1.56
CA ASP A 145 -19.18 -7.33 -1.29
C ASP A 145 -18.42 -8.15 -2.34
N SER A 146 -18.28 -7.64 -3.58
CA SER A 146 -17.56 -8.33 -4.66
C SER A 146 -16.40 -7.53 -5.28
N VAL A 147 -16.34 -6.21 -5.04
CA VAL A 147 -15.34 -5.34 -5.64
C VAL A 147 -14.18 -5.11 -4.68
N LEU A 148 -12.97 -5.41 -5.15
CA LEU A 148 -11.72 -5.15 -4.44
C LEU A 148 -10.84 -4.21 -5.27
N TYR A 149 -10.20 -3.26 -4.60
CA TYR A 149 -9.12 -2.47 -5.17
C TYR A 149 -7.79 -2.98 -4.65
N MET A 150 -6.83 -3.20 -5.54
CA MET A 150 -5.44 -3.52 -5.22
C MET A 150 -4.57 -2.37 -5.67
N TYR A 151 -4.03 -1.64 -4.71
CA TYR A 151 -2.95 -0.70 -4.94
C TYR A 151 -1.62 -1.46 -4.89
N TYR A 152 -0.69 -1.13 -5.78
CA TYR A 152 0.58 -1.84 -5.88
C TYR A 152 1.71 -0.89 -6.29
N VAL A 153 2.95 -1.33 -6.10
CA VAL A 153 4.15 -0.62 -6.56
C VAL A 153 4.60 -1.20 -7.89
N GLY A 154 4.76 -0.35 -8.90
CA GLY A 154 5.30 -0.71 -10.20
C GLY A 154 6.74 -0.22 -10.40
N TRP A 155 7.52 -1.02 -11.12
CA TRP A 155 8.91 -0.73 -11.45
C TRP A 155 9.03 -0.47 -12.96
N GLY A 156 9.34 0.77 -13.31
CA GLY A 156 9.30 1.23 -14.70
C GLY A 156 10.66 1.17 -15.40
N PRO A 157 10.71 1.44 -16.71
CA PRO A 157 11.96 1.65 -17.43
C PRO A 157 12.70 2.84 -16.81
N ARG A 158 13.96 2.62 -16.43
CA ARG A 158 14.81 3.62 -15.79
C ARG A 158 16.27 3.29 -16.01
N ASP A 159 17.15 4.27 -15.78
CA ASP A 159 18.57 4.01 -15.64
C ASP A 159 18.81 2.99 -14.51
N ALA A 160 19.63 1.97 -14.76
CA ALA A 160 19.86 0.88 -13.81
C ALA A 160 20.45 1.34 -12.46
N ARG A 161 21.03 2.54 -12.40
CA ARG A 161 21.59 3.15 -11.17
C ARG A 161 20.52 3.88 -10.35
N ILE A 162 19.37 4.17 -10.96
CA ILE A 162 18.27 4.90 -10.34
C ILE A 162 17.21 3.90 -9.90
N PHE A 163 16.62 4.17 -8.75
CA PHE A 163 15.45 3.49 -8.22
C PHE A 163 14.25 4.42 -8.41
N GLN A 164 13.32 4.04 -9.26
CA GLN A 164 12.11 4.83 -9.45
C GLN A 164 10.93 3.88 -9.44
N ASN A 165 9.99 4.22 -8.57
CA ASN A 165 8.73 3.53 -8.39
C ASN A 165 7.60 4.48 -8.77
N ASN A 166 6.47 3.89 -9.17
CA ASN A 166 5.19 4.56 -9.21
C ASN A 166 4.11 3.65 -8.63
N ALA A 167 2.97 4.21 -8.25
CA ALA A 167 1.88 3.46 -7.65
C ALA A 167 0.80 3.11 -8.68
N GLY A 168 0.38 1.86 -8.73
CA GLY A 168 -0.64 1.32 -9.64
C GLY A 168 -1.92 0.94 -8.93
N LEU A 169 -3.01 0.80 -9.70
CA LEU A 169 -4.30 0.33 -9.23
C LEU A 169 -4.80 -0.78 -10.15
N ALA A 170 -5.19 -1.91 -9.56
CA ALA A 170 -5.95 -2.96 -10.20
C ALA A 170 -7.28 -3.19 -9.48
N ILE A 171 -8.29 -3.62 -10.22
CA ILE A 171 -9.66 -3.82 -9.75
C ILE A 171 -10.04 -5.26 -10.00
N SER A 172 -10.59 -5.91 -8.97
CA SER A 172 -11.32 -7.16 -9.09
C SER A 172 -12.80 -6.90 -8.87
N ARG A 173 -13.65 -7.60 -9.63
CA ARG A 173 -15.12 -7.55 -9.52
C ARG A 173 -15.74 -8.89 -9.14
N ASP A 174 -14.89 -9.86 -8.79
CA ASP A 174 -15.23 -11.26 -8.53
C ASP A 174 -14.50 -11.77 -7.27
N ASN A 175 -14.39 -10.93 -6.25
CA ASN A 175 -13.77 -11.25 -4.96
C ASN A 175 -12.29 -11.68 -5.05
N GLY A 176 -11.57 -11.13 -6.01
CA GLY A 176 -10.13 -11.34 -6.19
C GLY A 176 -9.78 -12.51 -7.09
N ASN A 177 -10.74 -13.19 -7.71
CA ASN A 177 -10.46 -14.31 -8.61
C ASN A 177 -9.75 -13.83 -9.88
N THR A 178 -10.18 -12.70 -10.45
CA THR A 178 -9.56 -12.04 -11.59
C THR A 178 -9.30 -10.55 -11.30
N TRP A 179 -8.30 -10.00 -11.99
CA TRP A 179 -7.81 -8.64 -11.77
C TRP A 179 -7.53 -7.94 -13.10
N GLU A 180 -8.00 -6.70 -13.22
CA GLU A 180 -7.71 -5.82 -14.34
C GLU A 180 -7.03 -4.56 -13.83
N ARG A 181 -6.00 -4.07 -14.52
CA ARG A 181 -5.44 -2.74 -14.22
C ARG A 181 -6.51 -1.69 -14.48
N TRP A 182 -6.74 -0.80 -13.52
CA TRP A 182 -7.61 0.35 -13.75
C TRP A 182 -7.05 1.26 -14.86
N SER A 183 -5.72 1.39 -14.91
CA SER A 183 -5.00 2.13 -15.95
C SER A 183 -3.58 1.58 -16.09
N GLU A 184 -2.99 1.74 -17.27
CA GLU A 184 -1.55 1.52 -17.47
C GLU A 184 -0.70 2.71 -16.99
N ALA A 185 -1.34 3.84 -16.69
CA ALA A 185 -0.72 4.96 -16.00
C ALA A 185 -0.82 4.77 -14.48
N SER A 186 0.06 5.45 -13.75
CA SER A 186 -0.03 5.50 -12.28
C SER A 186 -1.33 6.19 -11.85
N PHE A 187 -1.99 5.67 -10.81
CA PHE A 187 -3.17 6.31 -10.22
C PHE A 187 -2.81 7.55 -9.38
N LEU A 188 -1.52 7.68 -9.02
CA LEU A 188 -0.97 8.80 -8.27
C LEU A 188 0.10 9.49 -9.13
N PRO A 189 -0.29 10.35 -10.09
CA PRO A 189 0.66 11.03 -10.95
C PRO A 189 1.68 11.85 -10.15
N LEU A 190 2.90 11.92 -10.69
CA LEU A 190 3.96 12.76 -10.15
C LEU A 190 3.62 14.23 -10.40
N ASP A 191 3.85 15.06 -9.38
CA ASP A 191 3.79 16.52 -9.48
C ASP A 191 5.03 17.15 -8.82
N ASP A 192 5.06 18.47 -8.73
CA ASP A 192 6.20 19.21 -8.15
C ASP A 192 6.47 18.84 -6.68
N ARG A 193 5.52 18.19 -5.99
CA ARG A 193 5.71 17.73 -4.61
C ARG A 193 6.58 16.47 -4.59
N ASP A 194 6.37 15.53 -5.50
CA ASP A 194 7.03 14.22 -5.52
C ASP A 194 7.61 13.81 -6.90
N PRO A 195 8.43 14.67 -7.53
CA PRO A 195 8.82 14.51 -8.95
C PRO A 195 9.72 13.30 -9.22
N PHE A 196 10.31 12.68 -8.19
CA PHE A 196 11.24 11.57 -8.35
C PHE A 196 10.57 10.20 -8.31
N GLY A 197 9.29 10.13 -7.96
CA GLY A 197 8.54 8.89 -7.89
C GLY A 197 7.76 8.71 -6.58
N THR A 198 6.79 7.81 -6.64
CA THR A 198 5.97 7.40 -5.50
C THR A 198 6.09 5.90 -5.29
N GLY A 199 6.15 5.46 -4.05
CA GLY A 199 6.36 4.06 -3.70
C GLY A 199 5.13 3.41 -3.10
N THR A 200 5.38 2.65 -2.04
CA THR A 200 4.38 1.91 -1.27
C THR A 200 3.30 2.83 -0.70
N VAL A 201 2.07 2.30 -0.62
CA VAL A 201 0.90 3.04 -0.17
C VAL A 201 0.18 2.31 0.96
N PHE A 202 -0.54 3.08 1.77
CA PHE A 202 -1.61 2.63 2.64
C PHE A 202 -2.85 3.46 2.39
N VAL A 203 -3.92 2.81 1.99
CA VAL A 203 -5.23 3.40 1.70
C VAL A 203 -6.21 2.91 2.74
N MET A 204 -6.90 3.85 3.37
CA MET A 204 -7.98 3.59 4.29
C MET A 204 -9.25 4.23 3.79
N ARG A 205 -10.32 3.44 3.73
CA ARG A 205 -11.68 3.95 3.58
C ARG A 205 -12.27 4.13 4.97
N GLU A 206 -12.56 5.36 5.35
CA GLU A 206 -13.11 5.66 6.67
C GLU A 206 -14.64 5.68 6.67
N ASP A 207 -15.22 6.31 5.66
CA ASP A 207 -16.66 6.45 5.48
C ASP A 207 -16.99 6.59 3.98
N VAL A 208 -18.27 6.69 3.63
CA VAL A 208 -18.73 7.03 2.28
C VAL A 208 -18.12 8.36 1.86
N GLY A 209 -17.38 8.35 0.75
CA GLY A 209 -16.73 9.55 0.23
C GLY A 209 -15.48 10.01 0.99
N CYS A 210 -14.99 9.25 1.98
CA CYS A 210 -13.82 9.63 2.77
C CYS A 210 -12.72 8.57 2.70
N TRP A 211 -11.77 8.78 1.80
CA TRP A 211 -10.58 7.95 1.64
C TRP A 211 -9.32 8.73 1.99
N ARG A 212 -8.40 8.03 2.67
CA ARG A 212 -7.09 8.55 3.06
C ARG A 212 -5.99 7.70 2.47
N LEU A 213 -4.94 8.37 2.02
CA LEU A 213 -3.74 7.75 1.48
C LEU A 213 -2.52 8.26 2.25
N TRP A 214 -1.76 7.34 2.82
CA TRP A 214 -0.39 7.58 3.26
C TRP A 214 0.54 6.87 2.29
N TYR A 215 1.50 7.58 1.70
CA TYR A 215 2.31 7.04 0.62
C TYR A 215 3.77 7.43 0.74
N THR A 216 4.64 6.54 0.29
CA THR A 216 6.07 6.83 0.19
C THR A 216 6.34 7.75 -1.00
N SER A 217 7.08 8.83 -0.77
CA SER A 217 7.54 9.74 -1.80
C SER A 217 9.07 9.73 -1.87
N ILE A 218 9.60 9.66 -3.09
CA ILE A 218 11.03 9.68 -3.34
C ILE A 218 11.52 11.13 -3.30
N ARG A 219 12.54 11.37 -2.47
CA ARG A 219 13.22 12.67 -2.32
C ARG A 219 14.40 12.76 -3.29
N PRO A 220 15.01 13.97 -3.44
CA PRO A 220 16.26 14.10 -4.16
C PRO A 220 17.28 13.07 -3.71
N TRP A 221 17.93 12.49 -4.71
CA TRP A 221 18.97 11.50 -4.52
C TRP A 221 20.24 12.13 -3.95
N SER A 222 20.93 11.40 -3.09
CA SER A 222 22.21 11.82 -2.54
C SER A 222 23.29 10.78 -2.84
N THR A 223 24.53 11.24 -2.99
CA THR A 223 25.68 10.35 -3.14
C THR A 223 26.28 10.06 -1.77
N THR A 224 26.34 8.78 -1.40
CA THR A 224 26.99 8.31 -0.17
C THR A 224 27.99 7.22 -0.57
N ASP A 225 29.24 7.36 -0.15
CA ASP A 225 30.34 6.43 -0.49
C ASP A 225 30.48 6.17 -2.00
N GLY A 226 30.34 7.22 -2.81
CA GLY A 226 30.43 7.17 -4.28
C GLY A 226 29.24 6.49 -4.97
N ARG A 227 28.19 6.13 -4.23
CA ARG A 227 26.96 5.51 -4.77
C ARG A 227 25.78 6.44 -4.62
N LEU A 228 25.00 6.56 -5.70
CA LEU A 228 23.69 7.19 -5.70
C LEU A 228 22.75 6.38 -4.79
N GLN A 229 22.16 7.05 -3.81
CA GLN A 229 21.24 6.47 -2.86
C GLN A 229 19.91 7.24 -2.86
N PRO A 230 18.78 6.52 -2.88
CA PRO A 230 17.49 7.15 -2.76
C PRO A 230 17.18 7.51 -1.31
N ASN A 231 16.50 8.63 -1.14
CA ASN A 231 15.90 9.03 0.13
C ASN A 231 14.38 8.96 0.02
N TYR A 232 13.69 8.51 1.08
CA TYR A 232 12.22 8.42 1.08
C TYR A 232 11.62 8.95 2.38
N HIS A 233 10.48 9.60 2.25
CA HIS A 233 9.61 9.97 3.37
C HIS A 233 8.16 9.58 3.08
N ILE A 234 7.28 9.75 4.07
CA ILE A 234 5.85 9.45 3.90
C ILE A 234 5.08 10.77 3.77
N ARG A 235 4.18 10.78 2.80
CA ARG A 235 3.26 11.86 2.49
C ARG A 235 1.80 11.43 2.58
N TYR A 236 0.90 12.39 2.47
CA TYR A 236 -0.54 12.22 2.61
C TYR A 236 -1.34 12.74 1.40
N ALA A 237 -2.48 12.12 1.15
CA ALA A 237 -3.49 12.56 0.19
C ALA A 237 -4.90 12.07 0.57
N GLU A 238 -5.91 12.67 -0.05
CA GLU A 238 -7.34 12.41 0.22
C GLU A 238 -8.10 12.14 -1.08
N SER A 239 -9.17 11.36 -0.99
CA SER A 239 -9.99 11.00 -2.15
C SER A 239 -11.44 10.74 -1.74
N GLU A 240 -12.36 10.94 -2.68
CA GLU A 240 -13.77 10.60 -2.52
C GLU A 240 -14.08 9.18 -3.03
N ASP A 241 -13.25 8.64 -3.94
CA ASP A 241 -13.49 7.38 -4.64
C ASP A 241 -12.35 6.35 -4.51
N GLY A 242 -11.23 6.73 -3.90
CA GLY A 242 -10.03 5.91 -3.79
C GLY A 242 -9.19 5.85 -5.08
N ILE A 243 -9.60 6.53 -6.15
CA ILE A 243 -8.94 6.50 -7.46
C ILE A 243 -8.29 7.85 -7.75
N HIS A 244 -9.02 8.95 -7.55
CA HIS A 244 -8.55 10.30 -7.81
C HIS A 244 -8.16 10.97 -6.49
N TRP A 245 -6.88 11.34 -6.37
CA TRP A 245 -6.29 11.80 -5.12
C TRP A 245 -5.92 13.28 -5.16
N THR A 246 -6.30 14.01 -4.10
CA THR A 246 -5.88 15.39 -3.86
C THR A 246 -4.77 15.39 -2.82
N LYS A 247 -3.61 15.97 -3.17
CA LYS A 247 -2.46 16.17 -2.28
C LYS A 247 -2.58 17.54 -1.60
N PRO A 248 -2.77 17.61 -0.27
CA PRO A 248 -2.73 18.89 0.45
C PRO A 248 -1.38 19.60 0.29
N GLU A 249 -1.32 20.89 0.62
CA GLU A 249 -0.06 21.65 0.58
C GLU A 249 0.93 21.15 1.64
N ASP A 250 0.51 21.09 2.90
CA ASP A 250 1.26 20.45 3.97
C ASP A 250 0.92 18.95 4.01
N ASN A 251 1.65 18.18 3.21
CA ASN A 251 1.39 16.75 3.05
C ASN A 251 2.56 15.84 3.39
N ILE A 252 3.64 16.34 3.99
CA ILE A 252 4.70 15.49 4.55
C ILE A 252 4.29 15.12 5.96
N ILE A 253 4.01 13.83 6.20
CA ILE A 253 3.42 13.38 7.47
C ILE A 253 4.40 12.58 8.33
N LEU A 254 5.47 12.06 7.73
CA LEU A 254 6.58 11.45 8.46
C LEU A 254 7.88 11.61 7.67
N ASP A 255 8.79 12.49 8.14
CA ASP A 255 10.09 12.72 7.50
C ASP A 255 11.21 11.88 8.16
N LEU A 256 12.40 11.90 7.55
CA LEU A 256 13.61 11.23 8.03
C LEU A 256 14.09 11.80 9.38
N GLU A 257 14.55 10.94 10.28
CA GLU A 257 15.20 11.35 11.52
C GLU A 257 16.56 10.66 11.74
N GLY A 258 17.48 11.37 12.39
CA GLY A 258 18.78 10.83 12.76
C GLY A 258 19.59 10.33 11.55
N ALA A 259 19.91 9.03 11.54
CA ALA A 259 20.70 8.38 10.50
C ALA A 259 19.85 7.68 9.41
N GLU A 260 18.54 7.92 9.39
CA GLU A 260 17.63 7.35 8.41
C GLU A 260 17.86 7.94 7.02
N CYS A 261 17.80 7.09 5.99
CA CYS A 261 17.69 7.53 4.61
C CYS A 261 16.34 7.11 4.01
N CYS A 262 15.61 6.19 4.64
CA CYS A 262 14.32 5.74 4.13
C CYS A 262 13.31 5.59 5.25
N VAL A 263 12.14 6.18 5.04
CA VAL A 263 10.91 5.98 5.81
C VAL A 263 9.80 5.68 4.79
N ALA A 264 9.26 4.47 4.82
CA ALA A 264 8.41 3.92 3.76
C ALA A 264 7.38 2.92 4.29
N ARG A 265 6.56 2.37 3.39
CA ARG A 265 5.52 1.35 3.65
C ARG A 265 4.71 1.65 4.93
N PRO A 266 3.92 2.74 4.94
CA PRO A 266 2.97 2.95 6.03
C PRO A 266 2.01 1.76 6.12
N MET A 267 1.57 1.48 7.33
CA MET A 267 0.46 0.60 7.68
C MET A 267 -0.30 1.26 8.80
N VAL A 268 -1.58 1.59 8.59
CA VAL A 268 -2.36 2.39 9.53
C VAL A 268 -3.56 1.62 10.07
N ILE A 269 -3.77 1.67 11.38
CA ILE A 269 -5.02 1.26 12.04
C ILE A 269 -5.65 2.48 12.70
N LYS A 270 -6.96 2.64 12.52
CA LYS A 270 -7.77 3.62 13.25
C LYS A 270 -8.47 2.95 14.42
N GLU A 271 -8.44 3.60 15.57
CA GLU A 271 -9.09 3.18 16.82
C GLU A 271 -9.76 4.37 17.51
N ALA A 272 -10.53 4.11 18.57
CA ALA A 272 -11.23 5.17 19.32
C ALA A 272 -10.28 6.26 19.87
N GLY A 273 -9.02 5.89 20.17
CA GLY A 273 -7.99 6.81 20.69
C GLY A 273 -7.16 7.54 19.62
N GLY A 274 -7.43 7.31 18.32
CA GLY A 274 -6.67 7.90 17.21
C GLY A 274 -6.16 6.85 16.23
N TYR A 275 -5.03 7.14 15.59
CA TYR A 275 -4.41 6.32 14.58
C TYR A 275 -3.06 5.79 15.04
N ARG A 276 -2.77 4.55 14.66
CA ARG A 276 -1.48 3.89 14.81
C ARG A 276 -0.88 3.68 13.44
N MET A 277 0.41 3.98 13.27
CA MET A 277 1.16 3.68 12.07
C MET A 277 2.38 2.85 12.39
N TRP A 278 2.51 1.72 11.70
CA TRP A 278 3.78 1.02 11.54
C TRP A 278 4.38 1.41 10.20
N PHE A 279 5.70 1.58 10.15
CA PHE A 279 6.40 1.96 8.93
C PHE A 279 7.75 1.26 8.84
N SER A 280 8.24 1.07 7.62
CA SER A 280 9.61 0.59 7.38
C SER A 280 10.58 1.76 7.47
N ARG A 281 11.70 1.57 8.18
CA ARG A 281 12.81 2.53 8.21
C ARG A 281 14.16 1.89 7.99
N ARG A 282 15.08 2.59 7.32
CA ARG A 282 16.50 2.17 7.20
C ARG A 282 17.42 3.37 7.19
N GLY A 283 18.70 3.13 7.50
CA GLY A 283 19.77 4.10 7.31
C GLY A 283 20.84 3.58 6.37
N HIS A 284 21.87 4.39 6.09
CA HIS A 284 23.01 3.93 5.31
C HIS A 284 23.85 2.86 6.03
N ARG A 285 23.78 2.83 7.37
CA ARG A 285 24.58 1.94 8.24
C ARG A 285 23.77 0.83 8.91
N PHE A 286 22.47 0.73 8.66
CA PHE A 286 21.63 -0.34 9.20
C PHE A 286 20.54 -0.73 8.19
N SER A 287 20.20 -2.03 8.16
CA SER A 287 19.15 -2.56 7.28
C SER A 287 17.75 -2.16 7.76
N TYR A 288 16.70 -2.56 7.05
CA TYR A 288 15.35 -2.18 7.42
C TYR A 288 14.94 -2.67 8.82
N ARG A 289 14.18 -1.83 9.50
CA ARG A 289 13.53 -2.02 10.80
C ARG A 289 12.08 -1.55 10.71
N ILE A 290 11.26 -1.95 11.67
CA ILE A 290 9.90 -1.46 11.85
C ILE A 290 9.93 -0.28 12.82
N GLY A 291 9.38 0.85 12.42
CA GLY A 291 9.12 2.02 13.25
C GLY A 291 7.65 2.14 13.62
N TYR A 292 7.35 3.01 14.59
CA TYR A 292 6.00 3.21 15.11
C TYR A 292 5.68 4.69 15.34
N ALA A 293 4.46 5.10 15.00
CA ALA A 293 3.96 6.45 15.21
C ALA A 293 2.47 6.46 15.55
N GLU A 294 2.02 7.51 16.22
CA GLU A 294 0.63 7.72 16.60
C GLU A 294 0.15 9.09 16.13
N SER A 295 -1.14 9.21 15.84
CA SER A 295 -1.76 10.46 15.42
C SER A 295 -3.18 10.57 15.97
N ALA A 296 -3.63 11.78 16.31
CA ALA A 296 -5.01 12.02 16.70
C ALA A 296 -5.95 12.19 15.48
N ASP A 297 -5.41 12.67 14.36
CA ASP A 297 -6.19 13.11 13.19
C ASP A 297 -5.80 12.42 11.87
N GLY A 298 -4.78 11.56 11.90
CA GLY A 298 -4.24 10.86 10.75
C GLY A 298 -3.34 11.71 9.85
N ARG A 299 -3.10 12.98 10.19
CA ARG A 299 -2.28 13.92 9.41
C ARG A 299 -1.01 14.32 10.15
N HIS A 300 -1.11 14.60 11.44
CA HIS A 300 0.04 14.96 12.27
C HIS A 300 0.46 13.76 13.11
N TRP A 301 1.68 13.27 12.88
CA TRP A 301 2.17 12.03 13.49
C TRP A 301 3.30 12.29 14.47
N ALA A 302 3.21 11.65 15.63
CA ALA A 302 4.26 11.62 16.63
C ALA A 302 4.87 10.22 16.67
N ARG A 303 6.16 10.12 16.35
CA ARG A 303 6.89 8.86 16.50
C ARG A 303 6.93 8.42 17.96
N LYS A 304 6.84 7.10 18.16
CA LYS A 304 6.87 6.45 19.46
C LYS A 304 7.93 5.34 19.44
N PRO A 305 8.56 5.02 20.58
CA PRO A 305 9.44 3.87 20.66
C PRO A 305 8.67 2.58 20.37
N ILE A 306 9.35 1.63 19.75
CA ILE A 306 8.88 0.26 19.56
C ILE A 306 10.06 -0.67 19.79
N ASP A 307 9.85 -1.71 20.61
CA ASP A 307 10.88 -2.67 20.97
C ASP A 307 10.85 -3.87 20.02
N LEU A 308 11.31 -3.65 18.78
CA LEU A 308 11.38 -4.66 17.74
C LEU A 308 12.73 -4.60 17.02
N GLU A 309 13.58 -5.58 17.29
CA GLU A 309 14.86 -5.78 16.58
C GLU A 309 14.85 -7.06 15.73
N PRO A 310 15.76 -7.25 14.77
CA PRO A 310 15.94 -8.55 14.12
C PRO A 310 16.32 -9.64 15.12
N SER A 311 16.04 -10.90 14.77
CA SER A 311 16.48 -12.04 15.57
C SER A 311 18.01 -12.13 15.60
N GLU A 312 18.59 -12.76 16.61
CA GLU A 312 20.05 -12.96 16.68
C GLU A 312 20.57 -13.82 15.52
N SER A 313 19.75 -14.74 15.01
CA SER A 313 20.07 -15.62 13.88
C SER A 313 18.80 -16.06 13.15
N GLY A 314 18.95 -16.60 11.95
CA GLY A 314 17.85 -17.22 11.19
C GLY A 314 17.28 -16.33 10.08
N TRP A 315 16.00 -16.53 9.80
CA TRP A 315 15.33 -16.01 8.60
C TRP A 315 15.05 -14.50 8.66
N ASP A 316 15.01 -13.90 9.84
CA ASP A 316 14.72 -12.47 10.08
C ASP A 316 15.81 -11.78 10.91
N SER A 317 17.06 -12.23 10.79
CA SER A 317 18.20 -11.73 11.59
C SER A 317 18.92 -10.50 11.01
N GLU A 318 18.73 -10.20 9.73
CA GLU A 318 19.34 -9.02 9.09
C GLU A 318 18.37 -7.85 9.08
N MET A 319 17.08 -8.15 8.89
CA MET A 319 16.03 -7.16 8.75
C MET A 319 14.66 -7.70 9.16
N ILE A 320 13.83 -6.78 9.63
CA ILE A 320 12.39 -6.94 9.80
C ILE A 320 11.71 -5.73 9.16
N GLU A 321 10.80 -5.95 8.24
CA GLU A 321 10.22 -4.87 7.45
C GLU A 321 8.83 -5.18 6.90
N TYR A 322 8.19 -4.15 6.34
CA TYR A 322 6.89 -4.23 5.65
C TYR A 322 5.78 -4.83 6.50
N ALA A 323 5.64 -4.27 7.70
CA ALA A 323 4.59 -4.65 8.63
C ALA A 323 3.20 -4.55 7.99
N TRP A 324 2.40 -5.59 8.17
CA TRP A 324 0.95 -5.59 7.95
C TRP A 324 0.27 -6.01 9.24
N VAL A 325 -0.58 -5.17 9.84
CA VAL A 325 -1.18 -5.47 11.14
C VAL A 325 -2.68 -5.67 11.00
N LEU A 326 -3.19 -6.75 11.58
CA LEU A 326 -4.60 -6.95 11.85
C LEU A 326 -4.88 -6.70 13.33
N LYS A 327 -6.01 -6.06 13.64
CA LYS A 327 -6.53 -5.97 15.00
C LYS A 327 -7.73 -6.89 15.13
N GLU A 328 -7.71 -7.76 16.14
CA GLU A 328 -8.72 -8.79 16.36
C GLU A 328 -9.12 -8.80 17.84
N GLY A 329 -10.25 -8.13 18.14
CA GLY A 329 -10.65 -7.89 19.52
C GLY A 329 -9.58 -7.09 20.29
N ALA A 330 -8.98 -7.74 21.29
CA ALA A 330 -7.93 -7.16 22.14
C ALA A 330 -6.50 -7.47 21.67
N GLU A 331 -6.34 -8.30 20.64
CA GLU A 331 -5.05 -8.74 20.12
C GLU A 331 -4.73 -8.08 18.78
N TYR A 332 -3.44 -8.05 18.47
CA TYR A 332 -2.91 -7.64 17.17
C TYR A 332 -2.12 -8.79 16.56
N LEU A 333 -2.24 -8.98 15.25
CA LEU A 333 -1.40 -9.90 14.48
C LEU A 333 -0.63 -9.10 13.44
N MET A 334 0.68 -8.99 13.61
CA MET A 334 1.56 -8.36 12.63
C MET A 334 2.19 -9.44 11.75
N PHE A 335 2.04 -9.31 10.44
CA PHE A 335 2.84 -10.01 9.43
C PHE A 335 4.03 -9.14 9.05
N TYR A 336 5.19 -9.75 8.85
CA TYR A 336 6.40 -9.02 8.46
C TYR A 336 7.34 -9.89 7.60
N ASN A 337 8.13 -9.22 6.77
CA ASN A 337 9.15 -9.86 5.95
C ASN A 337 10.43 -10.07 6.74
N GLY A 338 11.08 -11.21 6.47
CA GLY A 338 12.47 -11.44 6.87
C GLY A 338 13.47 -10.97 5.81
N ASN A 339 14.68 -11.51 5.91
CA ASN A 339 15.85 -11.18 5.09
C ASN A 339 15.60 -11.17 3.57
N GLY A 340 16.28 -10.23 2.91
CA GLY A 340 16.30 -10.10 1.45
C GLY A 340 14.94 -9.78 0.85
N PHE A 341 14.17 -8.86 1.48
CA PHE A 341 12.89 -8.41 0.96
C PHE A 341 11.86 -9.55 0.80
N GLY A 342 11.85 -10.50 1.73
CA GLY A 342 10.97 -11.68 1.68
C GLY A 342 11.57 -12.89 0.95
N ARG A 343 12.87 -12.87 0.62
CA ARG A 343 13.60 -14.06 0.15
C ARG A 343 13.62 -15.17 1.18
N SER A 344 13.76 -14.83 2.46
CA SER A 344 13.73 -15.82 3.54
C SER A 344 12.31 -16.19 4.00
N GLY A 345 11.29 -15.46 3.53
CA GLY A 345 9.88 -15.69 3.85
C GLY A 345 9.21 -14.57 4.67
N THR A 346 8.03 -14.91 5.18
CA THR A 346 7.16 -14.05 6.00
C THR A 346 6.85 -14.75 7.32
N GLY A 347 6.84 -13.99 8.41
CA GLY A 347 6.47 -14.46 9.73
C GLY A 347 5.47 -13.56 10.42
N THR A 348 5.16 -13.89 11.67
CA THR A 348 4.19 -13.12 12.47
C THR A 348 4.66 -12.79 13.88
N MET A 349 4.07 -11.73 14.43
CA MET A 349 4.14 -11.35 15.83
C MET A 349 2.73 -11.12 16.37
N LYS A 350 2.48 -11.56 17.61
CA LYS A 350 1.25 -11.24 18.34
C LYS A 350 1.49 -10.03 19.24
N GLY A 351 0.58 -9.06 19.20
CA GLY A 351 0.61 -7.86 20.01
C GLY A 351 -0.54 -7.85 21.00
N ARG A 352 -0.29 -7.42 22.25
CA ARG A 352 -1.34 -7.15 23.24
C ARG A 352 -1.13 -5.77 23.84
N VAL A 353 -2.22 -5.06 24.10
CA VAL A 353 -2.14 -3.82 24.86
C VAL A 353 -1.72 -4.16 26.28
N LYS A 354 -0.68 -3.50 26.79
CA LYS A 354 -0.21 -3.68 28.16
C LYS A 354 -1.33 -3.31 29.13
N SER A 355 -1.73 -4.26 29.98
CA SER A 355 -2.65 -3.98 31.08
C SER A 355 -1.98 -2.97 32.02
N GLY A 356 -2.68 -1.88 32.30
CA GLY A 356 -2.22 -0.81 33.19
C GLY A 356 -2.15 -1.21 34.65
#